data_AF-A0A969ZW36-F1
#
_entry.id   AF-A0A969ZW36-F1
#
_cell.length_a   1.000
_cell.length_b   1.000
_cell.length_c   1.000
_cell.angle_alpha   90.00
_cell.angle_beta   90.00
_cell.angle_gamma   90.00
#
_symmetry.space_group_name_H-M   'P 1'
#
loop_
_entity.id
_entity.type
_entity.pdbx_description
1 polymer ?
#
loop_
_entity_poly.entity_id
_entity_poly.type
_entity_poly.pdbx_seq_one_letter_code
_entity_poly.pdbx_strand_id
1 'polypeptide(L)'
;YKHRLESRRAKLFLLDRTSVIFILIIIAFAFFMRSAGIIPAFIFATYMQIFSVALGRWIRELMLPYIYMVPEPSFIKLLHCLRESLLRIVADAVVLFIPIAFMLKLSPAETMVCIGARISYGLLFTSGNIVVQRFFSGLTLKLLSLFFYFVTMVLLILPGIGVVALLMFLNIQILPANLQIFSALILCNLLMSLAAVFLCRNMLEYSEVNYPG
;
A
#
# COMPACT_ATOMS: atom_id res chain seq x y z
N TYR A 1 22.57 7.78 -1.21
CA TYR A 1 22.90 9.12 -0.66
C TYR A 1 22.38 10.25 -1.56
N LYS A 2 22.53 10.17 -2.91
CA LYS A 2 22.02 11.15 -3.89
C LYS A 2 20.48 11.37 -3.84
N HIS A 3 19.67 10.31 -3.74
CA HIS A 3 18.20 10.43 -3.63
C HIS A 3 17.71 11.22 -2.40
N ARG A 4 18.40 11.13 -1.25
CA ARG A 4 18.09 11.94 -0.06
C ARG A 4 18.40 13.43 -0.23
N LEU A 5 19.33 13.78 -1.11
CA LEU A 5 19.69 15.16 -1.39
C LEU A 5 18.72 15.81 -2.39
N GLU A 6 18.21 15.03 -3.35
CA GLU A 6 17.17 15.46 -4.30
C GLU A 6 15.82 15.68 -3.61
N SER A 7 15.42 14.78 -2.70
CA SER A 7 14.19 14.97 -1.91
C SER A 7 14.27 16.16 -0.96
N ARG A 8 15.46 16.47 -0.41
CA ARG A 8 15.71 17.72 0.34
C ARG A 8 15.64 18.97 -0.54
N ARG A 9 16.21 18.92 -1.77
CA ARG A 9 16.24 20.07 -2.69
C ARG A 9 14.85 20.40 -3.26
N ALA A 10 13.97 19.40 -3.32
CA ALA A 10 12.59 19.55 -3.80
C ALA A 10 11.56 19.98 -2.72
N LYS A 11 11.99 20.30 -1.47
CA LYS A 11 11.13 20.78 -0.36
C LYS A 11 9.87 19.91 -0.14
N LEU A 12 9.99 18.59 -0.27
CA LEU A 12 8.86 17.69 -0.13
C LEU A 12 8.85 17.11 1.28
N PHE A 13 7.81 17.45 2.04
CA PHE A 13 7.46 16.73 3.26
C PHE A 13 7.24 15.25 2.93
N LEU A 14 7.49 14.35 3.90
CA LEU A 14 7.21 12.92 3.78
C LEU A 14 5.74 12.65 3.36
N LEU A 15 4.85 13.61 3.61
CA LEU A 15 3.45 13.65 3.21
C LEU A 15 3.26 14.49 1.95
N ASP A 16 2.65 13.91 0.92
CA ASP A 16 2.26 14.59 -0.31
C ASP A 16 0.94 15.36 -0.13
N ARG A 17 0.70 16.39 -0.94
CA ARG A 17 -0.52 17.22 -0.83
C ARG A 17 -1.79 16.39 -1.00
N THR A 18 -1.76 15.42 -1.92
CA THR A 18 -2.85 14.48 -2.16
C THR A 18 -3.08 13.55 -0.96
N SER A 19 -2.00 13.02 -0.36
CA SER A 19 -2.07 12.22 0.88
C SER A 19 -2.73 13.02 2.00
N VAL A 20 -2.38 14.30 2.18
CA VAL A 20 -2.98 15.17 3.22
C VAL A 20 -4.48 15.37 2.99
N ILE A 21 -4.90 15.65 1.75
CA ILE A 21 -6.33 15.80 1.40
C ILE A 21 -7.09 14.50 1.72
N PHE A 22 -6.54 13.35 1.35
CA PHE A 22 -7.16 12.06 1.67
C PHE A 22 -7.24 11.80 3.16
N ILE A 23 -6.21 12.14 3.93
CA ILE A 23 -6.22 12.01 5.39
C ILE A 23 -7.37 12.85 5.99
N LEU A 24 -7.52 14.11 5.57
CA LEU A 24 -8.59 14.98 6.06
C LEU A 24 -9.99 14.42 5.72
N ILE A 25 -10.19 13.92 4.50
CA ILE A 25 -11.45 13.31 4.07
C ILE A 25 -11.77 12.06 4.89
N ILE A 26 -10.78 11.20 5.14
CA ILE A 26 -10.97 9.97 5.93
C ILE A 26 -11.28 10.32 7.39
N ILE A 27 -10.62 11.31 7.98
CA ILE A 27 -10.91 11.77 9.36
C ILE A 27 -12.34 12.32 9.44
N ALA A 28 -12.77 13.13 8.47
CA ALA A 28 -14.13 13.64 8.40
C ALA A 28 -15.16 12.49 8.28
N PHE A 29 -14.89 11.51 7.42
CA PHE A 29 -15.73 10.32 7.29
C PHE A 29 -15.80 9.51 8.58
N ALA A 30 -14.66 9.28 9.24
CA ALA A 30 -14.58 8.57 10.51
C ALA A 30 -15.36 9.29 11.63
N PHE A 31 -15.39 10.62 11.62
CA PHE A 31 -16.19 11.40 12.55
C PHE A 31 -17.70 11.14 12.39
N PHE A 32 -18.20 11.15 11.16
CA PHE A 32 -19.61 10.88 10.89
C PHE A 32 -19.99 9.42 11.18
N MET A 33 -19.09 8.48 10.89
CA MET A 33 -19.31 7.05 11.09
C MET A 33 -18.90 6.52 12.47
N ARG A 34 -18.64 7.41 13.44
CA ARG A 34 -18.14 7.02 14.78
C ARG A 34 -19.02 5.99 15.51
N SER A 35 -20.33 5.97 15.25
CA SER A 35 -21.28 5.04 15.86
C SER A 35 -21.15 3.60 15.34
N ALA A 36 -20.58 3.42 14.14
CA ALA A 36 -20.41 2.12 13.50
C ALA A 36 -19.04 1.47 13.80
N GLY A 37 -18.18 2.14 14.56
CA GLY A 37 -16.87 1.65 14.97
C GLY A 37 -15.77 1.84 13.93
N ILE A 38 -14.65 1.12 14.10
CA ILE A 38 -13.42 1.30 13.31
C ILE A 38 -13.48 0.66 11.92
N ILE A 39 -14.28 -0.39 11.75
CA ILE A 39 -14.33 -1.20 10.52
C ILE A 39 -14.71 -0.34 9.30
N PRO A 40 -15.80 0.46 9.31
CA PRO A 40 -16.15 1.27 8.15
C PRO A 40 -15.10 2.34 7.82
N ALA A 41 -14.54 2.98 8.84
CA ALA A 41 -13.46 3.96 8.67
C ALA A 41 -12.22 3.31 8.04
N PHE A 42 -11.88 2.09 8.44
CA PHE A 42 -10.76 1.34 7.89
C PHE A 42 -11.00 0.90 6.44
N ILE A 43 -12.20 0.42 6.12
CA ILE A 43 -12.57 0.05 4.74
C ILE A 43 -12.45 1.27 3.82
N PHE A 44 -13.02 2.40 4.23
CA PHE A 44 -12.95 3.64 3.47
C PHE A 44 -11.50 4.15 3.33
N ALA A 45 -10.70 4.07 4.39
CA ALA A 45 -9.28 4.41 4.35
C ALA A 45 -8.48 3.53 3.37
N THR A 46 -8.80 2.23 3.32
CA THR A 46 -8.17 1.25 2.42
C THR A 46 -8.60 1.48 0.98
N TYR A 47 -9.87 1.81 0.74
CA TYR A 47 -10.37 2.19 -0.58
C TYR A 47 -9.63 3.43 -1.12
N MET A 48 -9.53 4.49 -0.33
CA MET A 48 -8.80 5.71 -0.71
C MET A 48 -7.31 5.44 -0.93
N GLN A 49 -6.74 4.48 -0.19
CA GLN A 49 -5.35 4.07 -0.34
C GLN A 49 -5.05 3.48 -1.72
N ILE A 50 -5.98 2.73 -2.33
CA ILE A 50 -5.82 2.17 -3.67
C ILE A 50 -5.55 3.30 -4.68
N PHE A 51 -6.27 4.41 -4.60
CA PHE A 51 -6.05 5.57 -5.48
C PHE A 51 -4.75 6.30 -5.16
N SER A 52 -4.45 6.47 -3.87
CA SER A 52 -3.23 7.13 -3.43
C SER A 52 -1.96 6.41 -3.92
N VAL A 53 -2.00 5.08 -3.96
CA VAL A 53 -0.87 4.23 -4.36
C VAL A 53 -0.76 4.15 -5.89
N ALA A 54 -1.88 4.10 -6.62
CA ALA A 54 -1.91 4.17 -8.09
C ALA A 54 -1.23 5.44 -8.64
N LEU A 55 -1.48 6.59 -7.98
CA LEU A 55 -0.94 7.89 -8.39
C LEU A 55 0.46 8.16 -7.83
N GLY A 56 1.05 7.17 -7.14
CA GLY A 56 2.32 7.29 -6.44
C GLY A 56 3.49 7.63 -7.36
N ARG A 57 4.40 8.47 -6.87
CA ARG A 57 5.59 8.92 -7.61
C ARG A 57 6.58 7.78 -7.88
N TRP A 58 6.63 6.79 -6.99
CA TRP A 58 7.53 5.65 -7.08
C TRP A 58 7.38 4.86 -8.40
N ILE A 59 6.16 4.77 -8.94
CA ILE A 59 5.86 4.15 -10.24
C ILE A 59 6.58 4.86 -11.38
N ARG A 60 6.65 6.19 -11.31
CA ARG A 60 7.33 7.01 -12.32
C ARG A 60 8.84 6.93 -12.18
N GLU A 61 9.34 6.74 -10.95
CA GLU A 61 10.76 6.58 -10.69
C GLU A 61 11.30 5.28 -11.30
N LEU A 62 10.57 4.17 -11.20
CA LEU A 62 10.90 2.88 -11.85
C LEU A 62 11.10 2.97 -13.38
N MET A 63 10.45 3.94 -14.02
CA MET A 63 10.54 4.17 -15.46
C MET A 63 11.77 5.00 -15.85
N LEU A 64 12.54 5.52 -14.88
CA LEU A 64 13.66 6.42 -15.17
C LEU A 64 14.90 5.62 -15.61
N PRO A 65 15.55 6.02 -16.73
CA PRO A 65 16.69 5.27 -17.29
C PRO A 65 17.85 5.07 -16.33
N TYR A 66 18.08 6.02 -15.41
CA TYR A 66 19.22 5.95 -14.49
C TYR A 66 19.16 4.75 -13.53
N ILE A 67 17.97 4.21 -13.23
CA ILE A 67 17.84 3.04 -12.32
C ILE A 67 18.48 1.82 -12.97
N TYR A 68 18.34 1.67 -14.28
CA TYR A 68 18.92 0.55 -15.03
C TYR A 68 20.45 0.66 -15.11
N MET A 69 21.01 1.87 -15.11
CA MET A 69 22.45 2.14 -15.21
C MET A 69 23.24 1.87 -13.92
N VAL A 70 22.59 1.75 -12.76
CA VAL A 70 23.28 1.44 -11.50
C VAL A 70 23.83 -0.01 -11.55
N PRO A 71 25.12 -0.25 -11.25
CA PRO A 71 25.73 -1.59 -11.29
C PRO A 71 25.39 -2.39 -10.02
N GLU A 72 24.11 -2.59 -9.76
CA GLU A 72 23.57 -3.43 -8.69
C GLU A 72 22.64 -4.50 -9.29
N PRO A 73 22.46 -5.66 -8.62
CA PRO A 73 21.48 -6.64 -9.09
C PRO A 73 20.06 -6.06 -9.00
N SER A 74 19.21 -6.43 -9.97
CA SER A 74 17.84 -5.90 -10.17
C SER A 74 16.98 -5.92 -8.89
N PHE A 75 17.11 -6.98 -8.09
CA PHE A 75 16.36 -7.13 -6.85
C PHE A 75 16.74 -6.11 -5.77
N ILE A 76 18.02 -5.76 -5.66
CA ILE A 76 18.50 -4.76 -4.69
C ILE A 76 17.99 -3.36 -5.06
N LYS A 77 17.98 -3.03 -6.36
CA LYS A 77 17.40 -1.78 -6.87
C LYS A 77 15.92 -1.66 -6.49
N LEU A 78 15.16 -2.73 -6.70
CA LEU A 78 13.74 -2.80 -6.35
C LEU A 78 13.53 -2.59 -4.85
N LEU A 79 14.35 -3.25 -4.01
CA LEU A 79 14.27 -3.12 -2.56
C LEU A 79 14.59 -1.69 -2.08
N HIS A 80 15.53 -1.01 -2.72
CA HIS A 80 15.83 0.40 -2.43
C HIS A 80 14.65 1.33 -2.74
N CYS A 81 13.98 1.12 -3.87
CA CYS A 81 12.78 1.89 -4.24
C CYS A 81 11.61 1.60 -3.28
N LEU A 82 11.43 0.34 -2.88
CA LEU A 82 10.43 -0.07 -1.89
C LEU A 82 10.70 0.55 -0.51
N ARG A 83 11.97 0.65 -0.09
CA ARG A 83 12.35 1.24 1.19
C ARG A 83 11.94 2.70 1.32
N GLU A 84 12.08 3.48 0.24
CA GLU A 84 11.64 4.89 0.23
C GLU A 84 10.12 5.00 0.33
N SER A 85 9.41 4.15 -0.41
CA SER A 85 7.94 4.05 -0.35
C SER A 85 7.44 3.63 1.04
N LEU A 86 8.13 2.70 1.71
CA LEU A 86 7.77 2.21 3.03
C LEU A 86 7.76 3.32 4.09
N LEU A 87 8.77 4.20 4.09
CA LEU A 87 8.82 5.31 5.07
C LEU A 87 7.61 6.24 4.93
N ARG A 88 7.19 6.51 3.69
CA ARG A 88 5.98 7.30 3.41
C ARG A 88 4.72 6.57 3.84
N ILE A 89 4.59 5.28 3.55
CA ILE A 89 3.43 4.46 3.96
C ILE A 89 3.27 4.46 5.48
N VAL A 90 4.39 4.32 6.22
CA VAL A 90 4.37 4.37 7.69
C VAL A 90 3.94 5.74 8.19
N ALA A 91 4.50 6.83 7.64
CA ALA A 91 4.12 8.19 8.03
C ALA A 91 2.62 8.45 7.78
N ASP A 92 2.10 8.10 6.60
CA ASP A 92 0.69 8.26 6.24
C ASP A 92 -0.22 7.45 7.18
N ALA A 93 0.16 6.22 7.53
CA ALA A 93 -0.62 5.37 8.42
C ALA A 93 -0.69 5.92 9.85
N VAL A 94 0.44 6.38 10.40
CA VAL A 94 0.53 6.94 11.76
C VAL A 94 -0.27 8.23 11.86
N VAL A 95 -0.09 9.16 10.92
CA VAL A 95 -0.78 10.46 10.92
C VAL A 95 -2.29 10.28 10.77
N LEU A 96 -2.73 9.27 10.02
CA LEU A 96 -4.14 8.97 9.83
C LEU A 96 -4.80 8.36 11.07
N PHE A 97 -4.22 7.29 11.62
CA PHE A 97 -4.90 6.48 12.64
C PHE A 97 -4.74 7.01 14.06
N ILE A 98 -3.74 7.86 14.36
CA ILE A 98 -3.63 8.50 15.67
C ILE A 98 -4.89 9.35 15.99
N PRO A 99 -5.29 10.34 15.15
CA PRO A 99 -6.51 11.11 15.41
C PRO A 99 -7.77 10.23 15.47
N ILE A 100 -7.90 9.27 14.55
CA ILE A 100 -9.06 8.37 14.50
C ILE A 100 -9.16 7.54 15.79
N ALA A 101 -8.04 7.06 16.32
CA ALA A 101 -8.03 6.31 17.58
C ALA A 101 -8.52 7.13 18.77
N PHE A 102 -8.11 8.40 18.86
CA PHE A 102 -8.62 9.32 19.89
C PHE A 102 -10.13 9.59 19.73
N MET A 103 -10.59 9.77 18.48
CA MET A 103 -12.00 10.05 18.20
C MET A 103 -12.92 8.86 18.53
N LEU A 104 -12.46 7.63 18.26
CA LEU A 104 -13.22 6.41 18.51
C LEU A 104 -12.94 5.79 19.90
N LYS A 105 -12.06 6.40 20.71
CA LYS A 105 -11.60 5.88 22.01
C LYS A 105 -11.11 4.43 21.94
N LEU A 106 -10.34 4.12 20.90
CA LEU A 106 -9.78 2.78 20.69
C LEU A 106 -8.73 2.46 21.76
N SER A 107 -8.59 1.17 22.08
CA SER A 107 -7.48 0.72 22.92
C SER A 107 -6.13 0.93 22.22
N PRO A 108 -5.01 1.07 22.97
CA PRO A 108 -3.68 1.18 22.38
C PRO A 108 -3.34 -0.01 21.47
N ALA A 109 -3.76 -1.21 21.87
CA ALA A 109 -3.57 -2.43 21.09
C ALA A 109 -4.31 -2.36 19.74
N GLU A 110 -5.61 -2.00 19.74
CA GLU A 110 -6.38 -1.86 18.49
C GLU A 110 -5.77 -0.81 17.56
N THR A 111 -5.29 0.30 18.13
CA THR A 111 -4.63 1.37 17.37
C THR A 111 -3.37 0.85 16.67
N MET A 112 -2.52 0.10 17.39
CA MET A 112 -1.31 -0.48 16.82
C MET A 112 -1.63 -1.47 15.70
N VAL A 113 -2.64 -2.35 15.87
CA VAL A 113 -3.00 -3.30 14.82
C VAL A 113 -3.65 -2.59 13.62
N CYS A 114 -4.44 -1.52 13.82
CA CYS A 114 -4.97 -0.71 12.72
C CYS A 114 -3.85 -0.05 11.91
N ILE A 115 -2.85 0.54 12.58
CA ILE A 115 -1.67 1.12 11.91
C ILE A 115 -0.93 0.02 11.15
N GLY A 116 -0.70 -1.13 11.78
CA GLY A 116 -0.04 -2.27 11.15
C GLY A 116 -0.78 -2.78 9.91
N ALA A 117 -2.10 -2.90 9.98
CA ALA A 117 -2.95 -3.31 8.87
C ALA A 117 -2.92 -2.28 7.74
N ARG A 118 -2.89 -0.97 8.06
CA ARG A 118 -2.78 0.09 7.06
C ARG A 118 -1.44 0.06 6.33
N ILE A 119 -0.36 -0.26 7.05
CA ILE A 119 0.98 -0.44 6.47
C ILE A 119 1.00 -1.69 5.58
N SER A 120 0.41 -2.80 6.04
CA SER A 120 0.38 -4.05 5.28
C SER A 120 -0.38 -3.92 3.96
N TYR A 121 -1.53 -3.22 3.93
CA TYR A 121 -2.23 -2.88 2.69
C TYR A 121 -1.40 -1.96 1.79
N GLY A 122 -0.59 -1.06 2.38
CA GLY A 122 0.31 -0.20 1.60
C GLY A 122 1.38 -0.98 0.88
N LEU A 123 1.97 -1.95 1.57
CA LEU A 123 2.92 -2.90 0.98
C LEU A 123 2.26 -3.79 -0.07
N LEU A 124 1.06 -4.30 0.21
CA LEU A 124 0.29 -5.12 -0.73
C LEU A 124 0.01 -4.35 -2.03
N PHE A 125 -0.51 -3.13 -1.95
CA PHE A 125 -0.80 -2.32 -3.14
C PHE A 125 0.46 -1.84 -3.86
N THR A 126 1.54 -1.60 -3.13
CA THR A 126 2.83 -1.30 -3.77
C THR A 126 3.35 -2.52 -4.53
N SER A 127 3.23 -3.73 -3.96
CA SER A 127 3.60 -4.97 -4.63
C SER A 127 2.69 -5.28 -5.83
N GLY A 128 1.40 -4.99 -5.75
CA GLY A 128 0.48 -5.14 -6.87
C GLY A 128 0.80 -4.20 -8.03
N ASN A 129 1.31 -3.00 -7.76
CA ASN A 129 1.82 -2.12 -8.82
C ASN A 129 3.01 -2.74 -9.55
N ILE A 130 3.92 -3.41 -8.84
CA ILE A 130 5.05 -4.11 -9.46
C ILE A 130 4.53 -5.21 -10.39
N VAL A 131 3.55 -5.98 -9.94
CA VAL A 131 2.90 -7.01 -10.76
C VAL A 131 2.28 -6.39 -12.02
N VAL A 132 1.52 -5.30 -11.86
CA VAL A 132 0.88 -4.60 -12.99
C VAL A 132 1.91 -4.08 -13.97
N GLN A 133 2.99 -3.45 -13.50
CA GLN A 133 4.05 -2.98 -14.36
C GLN A 133 4.74 -4.12 -15.09
N ARG A 134 5.01 -5.25 -14.42
CA ARG A 134 5.70 -6.37 -15.05
C ARG A 134 4.89 -7.01 -16.19
N PHE A 135 3.58 -7.20 -15.98
CA PHE A 135 2.75 -7.93 -16.94
C PHE A 135 2.01 -7.03 -17.93
N PHE A 136 1.82 -5.75 -17.60
CA PHE A 136 0.96 -4.84 -18.36
C PHE A 136 1.62 -3.48 -18.67
N SER A 137 2.95 -3.35 -18.60
CA SER A 137 3.69 -2.12 -18.98
C SER A 137 3.51 -1.71 -20.44
N GLY A 138 3.27 -2.68 -21.34
CA GLY A 138 3.10 -2.43 -22.78
C GLY A 138 1.74 -1.82 -23.18
N LEU A 139 0.84 -1.57 -22.23
CA LEU A 139 -0.49 -1.04 -22.53
C LEU A 139 -0.43 0.48 -22.78
N THR A 140 -0.64 0.91 -24.03
CA THR A 140 -0.69 2.32 -24.42
C THR A 140 -1.96 3.02 -23.94
N LEU A 141 -3.07 2.29 -23.80
CA LEU A 141 -4.35 2.80 -23.33
C LEU A 141 -4.36 2.93 -21.80
N LYS A 142 -4.27 4.18 -21.31
CA LYS A 142 -4.28 4.50 -19.87
C LYS A 142 -5.49 3.92 -19.12
N LEU A 143 -6.66 3.93 -19.75
CA LEU A 143 -7.88 3.37 -19.15
C LEU A 143 -7.77 1.85 -18.93
N LEU A 144 -7.17 1.13 -19.88
CA LEU A 144 -7.00 -0.31 -19.79
C LEU A 144 -5.95 -0.68 -18.74
N SER A 145 -4.84 0.06 -18.66
CA SER A 145 -3.84 -0.09 -17.60
C SER A 145 -4.46 0.13 -16.21
N LEU A 146 -5.31 1.15 -16.06
CA LEU A 146 -6.06 1.42 -14.82
C LEU A 146 -7.04 0.29 -14.47
N PHE A 147 -7.72 -0.30 -15.46
CA PHE A 147 -8.61 -1.43 -15.25
C PHE A 147 -7.87 -2.66 -14.69
N PHE A 148 -6.78 -3.07 -15.35
CA PHE A 148 -5.95 -4.20 -14.87
C PHE A 148 -5.31 -3.93 -13.51
N TYR A 149 -5.01 -2.67 -13.21
CA TYR A 149 -4.59 -2.25 -11.88
C TYR A 149 -5.64 -2.58 -10.81
N PHE A 150 -6.90 -2.15 -11.00
CA PHE A 150 -7.96 -2.45 -10.03
C PHE A 150 -8.23 -3.94 -9.90
N VAL A 151 -8.24 -4.68 -11.01
CA VAL A 151 -8.41 -6.14 -10.99
C VAL A 151 -7.31 -6.79 -10.16
N THR A 152 -6.05 -6.40 -10.36
CA THR A 152 -4.91 -6.94 -9.61
C THR A 152 -5.02 -6.62 -8.12
N MET A 153 -5.44 -5.40 -7.75
CA MET A 153 -5.64 -5.03 -6.35
C MET A 153 -6.74 -5.86 -5.69
N VAL A 154 -7.88 -6.04 -6.36
CA VAL A 154 -8.97 -6.88 -5.83
C VAL A 154 -8.48 -8.30 -5.62
N LEU A 155 -7.80 -8.90 -6.61
CA LEU A 155 -7.26 -10.26 -6.51
C LEU A 155 -6.27 -10.42 -5.36
N LEU A 156 -5.42 -9.43 -5.10
CA LEU A 156 -4.46 -9.46 -4.00
C LEU A 156 -5.11 -9.31 -2.61
N ILE A 157 -6.25 -8.62 -2.52
CA ILE A 157 -6.98 -8.43 -1.27
C ILE A 157 -7.77 -9.71 -0.89
N LEU A 158 -8.26 -10.46 -1.88
CA LEU A 158 -9.14 -11.62 -1.67
C LEU A 158 -8.62 -12.64 -0.66
N PRO A 159 -7.33 -13.06 -0.65
CA PRO A 159 -6.83 -14.02 0.33
C PRO A 159 -6.97 -13.53 1.77
N GLY A 160 -6.70 -12.25 2.03
CA GLY A 160 -6.84 -11.67 3.37
C GLY A 160 -8.29 -11.66 3.85
N ILE A 161 -9.21 -11.21 2.99
CA ILE A 161 -10.65 -11.22 3.30
C ILE A 161 -11.16 -12.65 3.47
N GLY A 162 -10.72 -13.58 2.62
CA GLY A 162 -11.09 -14.99 2.67
C GLY A 162 -10.71 -15.66 3.99
N VAL A 163 -9.50 -15.39 4.50
CA VAL A 163 -9.07 -15.92 5.81
C VAL A 163 -9.92 -15.34 6.95
N VAL A 164 -10.22 -14.03 6.93
CA VAL A 164 -11.09 -13.42 7.94
C VAL A 164 -12.50 -14.03 7.89
N ALA A 165 -13.07 -14.17 6.69
CA ALA A 165 -14.39 -14.78 6.49
C ALA A 165 -14.43 -16.24 6.97
N LEU A 166 -13.37 -17.01 6.71
CA LEU A 166 -13.24 -18.38 7.17
C LEU A 166 -13.18 -18.46 8.70
N LEU A 167 -12.40 -17.60 9.35
CA LEU A 167 -12.31 -17.55 10.81
C LEU A 167 -13.67 -17.21 11.45
N MET A 168 -14.42 -16.28 10.85
CA MET A 168 -15.78 -15.94 11.27
C MET A 168 -16.75 -17.11 11.07
N PHE A 169 -16.70 -17.78 9.90
CA PHE A 169 -17.56 -18.92 9.59
C PHE A 169 -17.34 -20.10 10.53
N LEU A 170 -16.08 -20.39 10.87
CA LEU A 170 -15.71 -21.45 11.81
C LEU A 170 -15.90 -21.05 13.28
N ASN A 171 -16.32 -19.81 13.56
CA ASN A 171 -16.53 -19.26 14.90
C ASN A 171 -15.29 -19.41 15.82
N ILE A 172 -14.10 -19.34 15.22
CA ILE A 172 -12.83 -19.44 15.95
C ILE A 172 -12.50 -18.05 16.49
N GLN A 173 -12.63 -17.84 17.80
CA GLN A 173 -12.29 -16.58 18.45
C GLN A 173 -11.16 -16.78 19.47
N ILE A 174 -9.95 -16.36 19.09
CA ILE A 174 -8.74 -16.49 19.93
C ILE A 174 -8.44 -15.14 20.62
N LEU A 175 -8.77 -14.04 19.95
CA LEU A 175 -8.52 -12.66 20.39
C LEU A 175 -9.82 -11.85 20.34
N PRO A 176 -9.85 -10.63 20.91
CA PRO A 176 -10.93 -9.68 20.67
C PRO A 176 -11.15 -9.49 19.16
N ALA A 177 -12.42 -9.39 18.74
CA ALA A 177 -12.81 -9.46 17.33
C ALA A 177 -12.00 -8.50 16.42
N ASN A 178 -11.85 -7.23 16.81
CA ASN A 178 -11.08 -6.25 16.04
C ASN A 178 -9.61 -6.63 15.90
N LEU A 179 -8.97 -7.06 17.00
CA LEU A 179 -7.56 -7.50 16.99
C LEU A 179 -7.37 -8.69 16.08
N GLN A 180 -8.28 -9.67 16.14
CA GLN A 180 -8.20 -10.87 15.33
C GLN A 180 -8.34 -10.57 13.84
N ILE A 181 -9.32 -9.74 13.47
CA ILE A 181 -9.55 -9.34 12.07
C ILE A 181 -8.30 -8.65 11.51
N PHE A 182 -7.82 -7.60 12.19
CA PHE A 182 -6.69 -6.83 11.64
C PHE A 182 -5.37 -7.61 11.68
N SER A 183 -5.13 -8.47 12.68
CA SER A 183 -3.93 -9.32 12.71
C SER A 183 -3.92 -10.37 11.59
N ALA A 184 -5.06 -11.01 11.31
CA ALA A 184 -5.20 -11.92 10.19
C ALA A 184 -4.91 -11.21 8.85
N LEU A 185 -5.48 -10.01 8.65
CA LEU A 185 -5.22 -9.20 7.47
C LEU A 185 -3.74 -8.82 7.33
N ILE A 186 -3.07 -8.44 8.42
CA ILE A 186 -1.63 -8.13 8.41
C ILE A 186 -0.83 -9.32 7.89
N LEU A 187 -1.03 -10.51 8.46
CA LEU A 187 -0.27 -11.70 8.10
C LEU A 187 -0.48 -12.07 6.62
N CYS A 188 -1.73 -12.14 6.18
CA CYS A 188 -2.06 -12.47 4.79
C CYS A 188 -1.50 -11.43 3.81
N ASN A 189 -1.66 -10.14 4.10
CA ASN A 189 -1.16 -9.07 3.22
C ASN A 189 0.36 -9.08 3.12
N LEU A 190 1.07 -9.30 4.23
CA LEU A 190 2.53 -9.39 4.23
C LEU A 190 3.00 -10.58 3.40
N LEU A 191 2.40 -11.77 3.59
CA LEU A 191 2.72 -12.96 2.80
C LEU A 191 2.48 -12.75 1.30
N MET A 192 1.31 -12.21 0.94
CA MET A 192 0.97 -11.92 -0.45
C MET A 192 1.90 -10.86 -1.06
N SER A 193 2.26 -9.83 -0.29
CA SER A 193 3.19 -8.79 -0.76
C SER A 193 4.59 -9.33 -1.00
N LEU A 194 5.10 -10.19 -0.11
CA LEU A 194 6.40 -10.84 -0.27
C LEU A 194 6.40 -11.80 -1.45
N ALA A 195 5.33 -12.59 -1.62
CA ALA A 195 5.16 -13.48 -2.76
C ALA A 195 5.14 -12.70 -4.08
N ALA A 196 4.37 -11.61 -4.15
CA ALA A 196 4.30 -10.75 -5.33
C ALA A 196 5.66 -10.13 -5.69
N VAL A 197 6.38 -9.59 -4.70
CA VAL A 197 7.73 -9.02 -4.90
C VAL A 197 8.73 -10.11 -5.33
N PHE A 198 8.70 -11.29 -4.70
CA PHE A 198 9.59 -12.40 -5.03
C PHE A 198 9.35 -12.92 -6.45
N LEU A 199 8.08 -13.08 -6.85
CA LEU A 199 7.73 -13.41 -8.23
C LEU A 199 8.23 -12.35 -9.20
N CYS A 200 8.28 -11.09 -8.78
CA CYS A 200 8.72 -9.93 -9.57
C CYS A 200 10.22 -9.61 -9.53
N ARG A 201 11.06 -10.44 -8.91
CA ARG A 201 12.48 -10.14 -8.60
C ARG A 201 13.36 -9.71 -9.78
N ASN A 202 13.05 -10.16 -11.00
CA ASN A 202 13.84 -9.90 -12.21
C ASN A 202 13.29 -8.75 -13.07
N MET A 203 12.33 -7.96 -12.56
CA MET A 203 11.67 -6.92 -13.36
C MET A 203 12.62 -5.84 -13.90
N LEU A 204 13.71 -5.53 -13.19
CA LEU A 204 14.66 -4.46 -13.57
C LEU A 204 15.90 -4.98 -14.32
N GLU A 205 15.86 -6.21 -14.84
CA GLU A 205 17.00 -6.84 -15.52
C GLU A 205 17.16 -6.40 -16.98
N TYR A 206 16.05 -6.09 -17.68
CA TYR A 206 16.05 -5.67 -19.08
C TYR A 206 15.31 -4.35 -19.26
N SER A 207 15.97 -3.34 -19.84
CA SER A 207 15.39 -2.03 -20.12
C SER A 207 14.39 -2.03 -21.28
N GLU A 208 14.40 -3.08 -22.10
CA GLU A 208 13.71 -3.18 -23.39
C GLU A 208 12.20 -3.43 -23.26
N VAL A 209 11.75 -3.93 -22.11
CA VAL A 209 10.34 -4.31 -21.87
C VAL A 209 9.46 -3.10 -21.48
N ASN A 210 10.05 -1.96 -21.14
CA ASN A 210 9.32 -0.77 -20.64
C ASN A 210 9.27 0.42 -21.60
N TYR A 211 9.80 0.29 -22.82
CA TYR A 211 9.64 1.31 -23.87
C TYR A 211 8.57 0.87 -24.87
N PRO A 212 7.36 1.45 -24.87
CA PRO A 212 6.61 1.55 -26.11
C PRO A 212 7.36 2.58 -26.98
N GLY A 213 7.89 2.12 -28.11
CA GLY A 213 8.28 3.01 -29.21
C GLY A 213 7.09 3.80 -29.73
#